data_AF-A0A920G7Z6-F1
#
_entry.id   AF-A0A920G7Z6-F1
#
_cell.length_a   1.000
_cell.length_b   1.000
_cell.length_c   1.000
_cell.angle_alpha   90.00
_cell.angle_beta   90.00
_cell.angle_gamma   90.00
#
_symmetry.space_group_name_H-M   'P 1'
#
loop_
_entity.id
_entity.type
_entity.pdbx_description
1 polymer ?
#
loop_
_entity_poly.entity_id
_entity_poly.type
_entity_poly.pdbx_seq_one_letter_code
_entity_poly.pdbx_strand_id
1 'polypeptide(L)'
;MIALVDCNNFYASCERIFRPKLEKKPVAVLSNNDGCVIARSNESKSIGLKMGEPIFKKRDLVNKYNIRLFSSNFALYGDISKRVFDIVAKDVPAYEIYSIDEAFLDFSGIKDPYNYALHLRDKVKRWTGIPISIGISYTKTLSKVAGHIAKKSSDGVCLLNNEGRIDKILSSLPVDEIWGVGMRYAMKLKKYDIHTAKDLRGCEESWVRKMMNVVGLRMVRELKCIPHFNLEEDRSMKKVYVPQDLSL
;
A
#
# COMPACT_ATOMS: atom_id res chain seq x y z
N MET A 1 -11.50 -14.01 6.86
CA MET A 1 -11.13 -12.56 6.89
C MET A 1 -10.03 -12.35 5.87
N ILE A 2 -9.79 -11.11 5.45
CA ILE A 2 -8.72 -10.78 4.49
C ILE A 2 -7.65 -9.93 5.19
N ALA A 3 -6.38 -10.27 4.97
CA ALA A 3 -5.25 -9.42 5.32
C ALA A 3 -4.62 -8.80 4.07
N LEU A 4 -4.05 -7.62 4.23
CA LEU A 4 -3.17 -6.97 3.26
C LEU A 4 -1.78 -6.87 3.90
N VAL A 5 -0.80 -7.49 3.29
CA VAL A 5 0.62 -7.26 3.58
C VAL A 5 1.15 -6.18 2.64
N ASP A 6 1.89 -5.23 3.19
CA ASP A 6 2.50 -4.12 2.46
C ASP A 6 3.94 -3.89 2.92
N CYS A 7 4.89 -3.86 1.99
CA CYS A 7 6.30 -3.62 2.27
C CYS A 7 6.58 -2.12 2.44
N ASN A 8 6.97 -1.72 3.64
CA ASN A 8 7.13 -0.32 3.99
C ASN A 8 8.31 0.31 3.24
N ASN A 9 8.03 1.41 2.51
CA ASN A 9 9.02 2.16 1.72
C ASN A 9 9.87 1.24 0.81
N PHE A 10 9.21 0.29 0.15
CA PHE A 10 9.82 -0.93 -0.38
C PHE A 10 11.19 -0.75 -1.04
N TYR A 11 11.31 0.06 -2.10
CA TYR A 11 12.62 0.21 -2.79
C TYR A 11 13.69 0.84 -1.90
N ALA A 12 13.35 1.81 -1.04
CA ALA A 12 14.30 2.36 -0.08
C ALA A 12 14.72 1.33 0.98
N SER A 13 13.80 0.45 1.38
CA SER A 13 14.09 -0.67 2.29
C SER A 13 14.97 -1.73 1.62
N CYS A 14 14.78 -2.01 0.32
CA CYS A 14 15.65 -2.89 -0.45
C CYS A 14 17.11 -2.40 -0.46
N GLU A 15 17.32 -1.11 -0.68
CA GLU A 15 18.67 -0.52 -0.68
C GLU A 15 19.35 -0.59 0.71
N ARG A 16 18.56 -0.58 1.79
CA ARG A 16 19.04 -0.66 3.18
C ARG A 16 19.48 -2.06 3.59
N ILE A 17 18.91 -3.13 3.02
CA ILE A 17 19.29 -4.52 3.37
C ILE A 17 20.80 -4.71 3.26
N PHE A 18 21.39 -4.24 2.16
CA PHE A 18 22.83 -4.39 1.89
C PHE A 18 23.67 -3.23 2.47
N ARG A 19 23.02 -2.24 3.10
CA ARG A 19 23.68 -1.04 3.63
C ARG A 19 23.09 -0.66 4.99
N PRO A 20 23.32 -1.48 6.05
CA PRO A 20 22.72 -1.24 7.38
C PRO A 20 23.02 0.14 7.97
N LYS A 21 24.15 0.77 7.59
CA LYS A 21 24.52 2.13 8.00
C LYS A 21 23.53 3.22 7.55
N LEU A 22 22.65 2.90 6.60
CA LEU A 22 21.59 3.80 6.10
C LEU A 22 20.28 3.68 6.88
N GLU A 23 20.22 2.82 7.89
CA GLU A 23 19.09 2.78 8.80
C GLU A 23 18.95 4.13 9.52
N LYS A 24 17.72 4.63 9.62
CA LYS A 24 17.44 5.99 10.15
C LYS A 24 18.10 7.15 9.38
N LYS A 25 18.57 6.94 8.15
CA LYS A 25 19.12 8.00 7.28
C LYS A 25 18.20 8.32 6.10
N PRO A 26 18.13 9.58 5.63
CA PRO A 26 17.34 9.94 4.46
C PRO A 26 17.84 9.20 3.20
N VAL A 27 17.00 8.32 2.66
CA VAL A 27 17.21 7.57 1.42
C VAL A 27 16.08 7.87 0.44
N ALA A 28 16.42 8.01 -0.84
CA ALA A 28 15.47 8.07 -1.95
C ALA A 28 15.96 7.23 -3.14
N VAL A 29 15.02 6.67 -3.88
CA VAL A 29 15.28 5.94 -5.13
C VAL A 29 14.67 6.74 -6.28
N LEU A 30 15.40 6.85 -7.38
CA LEU A 30 15.04 7.61 -8.56
C LEU A 30 14.57 6.71 -9.70
N SER A 31 13.92 7.29 -10.71
CA SER A 31 13.53 6.61 -11.96
C SER A 31 14.73 6.13 -12.77
N ASN A 32 14.52 5.32 -13.81
CA ASN A 32 15.59 4.76 -14.65
C ASN A 32 16.59 5.78 -15.22
N ASN A 33 16.15 7.01 -15.45
CA ASN A 33 16.98 8.11 -15.95
C ASN A 33 17.41 9.09 -14.83
N ASP A 34 17.24 8.68 -13.57
CA ASP A 34 17.47 9.49 -12.38
C ASP A 34 16.72 10.83 -12.35
N GLY A 35 15.62 10.93 -13.10
CA GLY A 35 14.85 12.17 -13.26
C GLY A 35 13.97 12.50 -12.05
N CYS A 36 13.21 11.52 -11.56
CA CYS A 36 12.17 11.72 -10.56
C CYS A 36 12.30 10.77 -9.37
N VAL A 37 11.89 11.22 -8.19
CA VAL A 37 11.82 10.38 -6.98
C VAL A 37 10.67 9.36 -7.10
N ILE A 38 11.00 8.07 -7.05
CA ILE A 38 10.02 6.97 -7.14
C ILE A 38 9.85 6.19 -5.83
N ALA A 39 10.79 6.33 -4.89
CA ALA A 39 10.62 5.83 -3.53
C ALA A 39 11.40 6.69 -2.53
N ARG A 40 10.95 6.69 -1.28
CA ARG A 40 11.52 7.52 -0.22
C ARG A 40 11.34 6.87 1.14
N SER A 41 12.41 6.92 1.92
CA SER A 41 12.40 6.58 3.34
C SER A 41 11.52 7.54 4.17
N ASN A 42 11.18 7.16 5.41
CA ASN A 42 10.36 8.00 6.29
C ASN A 42 11.10 9.31 6.65
N GLU A 43 12.41 9.25 6.78
CA GLU A 43 13.28 10.39 7.02
C GLU A 43 13.21 11.37 5.85
N SER A 44 13.29 10.87 4.60
CA SER A 44 13.13 11.68 3.39
C SER A 44 11.72 12.28 3.25
N LYS A 45 10.67 11.58 3.68
CA LYS A 45 9.30 12.13 3.72
C LYS A 45 9.21 13.30 4.71
N SER A 46 9.81 13.14 5.89
CA SER A 46 9.73 14.11 6.99
C SER A 46 10.42 15.44 6.65
N ILE A 47 11.47 15.40 5.83
CA ILE A 47 12.16 16.60 5.33
C ILE A 47 11.49 17.22 4.09
N GLY A 48 10.33 16.69 3.66
CA GLY A 48 9.50 17.30 2.61
C GLY A 48 9.82 16.87 1.18
N LEU A 49 10.66 15.85 0.94
CA LEU A 49 10.87 15.30 -0.39
C LEU A 49 9.62 14.53 -0.85
N LYS A 50 8.91 14.98 -1.88
CA LYS A 50 7.65 14.36 -2.33
C LYS A 50 7.87 13.28 -3.39
N MET A 51 6.89 12.40 -3.52
CA MET A 51 6.88 11.36 -4.56
C MET A 51 6.66 12.02 -5.93
N GLY A 52 7.35 11.54 -6.96
CA GLY A 52 7.23 12.03 -8.34
C GLY A 52 7.88 13.39 -8.61
N GLU A 53 8.52 14.02 -7.61
CA GLU A 53 9.21 15.29 -7.81
C GLU A 53 10.49 15.10 -8.64
N PRO A 54 10.77 15.98 -9.62
CA PRO A 54 12.04 15.97 -10.33
C PRO A 54 13.20 16.31 -9.41
N ILE A 55 14.21 15.45 -9.36
CA ILE A 55 15.30 15.57 -8.38
C ILE A 55 16.16 16.81 -8.60
N PHE A 56 16.29 17.27 -9.85
CA PHE A 56 17.05 18.47 -10.18
C PHE A 56 16.49 19.74 -9.52
N LYS A 57 15.18 19.78 -9.24
CA LYS A 57 14.53 20.90 -8.51
C LYS A 57 14.75 20.83 -7.00
N LYS A 58 15.35 19.75 -6.49
CA LYS A 58 15.52 19.47 -5.05
C LYS A 58 16.98 19.34 -4.64
N ARG A 59 17.93 19.77 -5.47
CA ARG A 59 19.38 19.68 -5.19
C ARG A 59 19.76 20.30 -3.85
N ASP A 60 19.22 21.48 -3.52
CA ASP A 60 19.51 22.15 -2.25
C ASP A 60 19.03 21.33 -1.05
N LEU A 61 17.85 20.71 -1.17
CA LEU A 61 17.30 19.84 -0.12
C LEU A 61 18.13 18.56 0.04
N VAL A 62 18.55 17.96 -1.08
CA VAL A 62 19.42 16.78 -1.10
C VAL A 62 20.73 17.06 -0.40
N ASN A 63 21.39 18.17 -0.74
CA ASN A 63 22.68 18.56 -0.18
C ASN A 63 22.55 18.92 1.31
N LYS A 64 21.55 19.71 1.69
CA LYS A 64 21.32 20.15 3.07
C LYS A 64 21.13 18.99 4.04
N TYR A 65 20.39 17.96 3.65
CA TYR A 65 20.08 16.82 4.51
C TYR A 65 20.89 15.57 4.19
N ASN A 66 21.86 15.67 3.28
CA ASN A 66 22.69 14.56 2.79
C ASN A 66 21.83 13.34 2.39
N ILE A 67 20.80 13.57 1.57
CA ILE A 67 19.88 12.51 1.14
C ILE A 67 20.63 11.54 0.24
N ARG A 68 20.67 10.26 0.62
CA ARG A 68 21.28 9.23 -0.20
C ARG A 68 20.35 8.86 -1.36
N LEU A 69 20.79 9.16 -2.57
CA LEU A 69 20.08 8.83 -3.80
C LEU A 69 20.59 7.50 -4.39
N PHE A 70 19.67 6.73 -4.95
CA PHE A 70 19.94 5.50 -5.69
C PHE A 70 19.19 5.50 -7.00
N SER A 71 19.84 5.05 -8.07
CA SER A 71 19.17 4.70 -9.32
C SER A 71 18.33 3.42 -9.11
N SER A 72 17.22 3.28 -9.84
CA SER A 72 16.34 2.12 -9.70
C SER A 72 17.01 0.81 -10.09
N ASN A 73 16.93 -0.18 -9.19
CA ASN A 73 17.38 -1.56 -9.44
C ASN A 73 16.20 -2.54 -9.39
N PHE A 74 15.42 -2.59 -10.48
CA PHE A 74 14.19 -3.40 -10.54
C PHE A 74 14.43 -4.91 -10.42
N ALA A 75 15.58 -5.43 -10.87
CA ALA A 75 15.93 -6.83 -10.69
C ALA A 75 16.06 -7.16 -9.20
N LEU A 76 16.81 -6.34 -8.45
CA LEU A 76 16.94 -6.48 -7.00
C LEU A 76 15.57 -6.37 -6.30
N TYR A 77 14.74 -5.41 -6.70
CA TYR A 77 13.42 -5.21 -6.09
C TYR A 77 12.48 -6.37 -6.35
N GLY A 78 12.50 -6.95 -7.56
CA GLY A 78 11.76 -8.17 -7.89
C GLY A 78 12.21 -9.37 -7.07
N ASP A 79 13.51 -9.59 -6.93
CA ASP A 79 14.06 -10.70 -6.15
C ASP A 79 13.68 -10.62 -4.67
N ILE A 80 13.76 -9.42 -4.07
CA ILE A 80 13.38 -9.21 -2.67
C ILE A 80 11.86 -9.37 -2.50
N SER A 81 11.07 -8.84 -3.42
CA SER A 81 9.60 -8.96 -3.41
C SER A 81 9.20 -10.44 -3.38
N LYS A 82 9.75 -11.23 -4.31
CA LYS A 82 9.53 -12.67 -4.38
C LYS A 82 9.88 -13.35 -3.06
N ARG A 83 11.05 -13.05 -2.47
CA ARG A 83 11.44 -13.63 -1.18
C ARG A 83 10.47 -13.30 -0.04
N VAL A 84 9.96 -12.06 0.02
CA VAL A 84 8.97 -11.66 1.03
C VAL A 84 7.69 -12.48 0.86
N PHE A 85 7.16 -12.54 -0.36
CA PHE A 85 5.89 -13.23 -0.61
C PHE A 85 6.01 -14.75 -0.57
N ASP A 86 7.17 -15.34 -0.90
CA ASP A 86 7.44 -16.77 -0.71
C ASP A 86 7.41 -17.17 0.78
N ILE A 87 7.79 -16.26 1.69
CA ILE A 87 7.70 -16.50 3.15
C ILE A 87 6.24 -16.43 3.59
N VAL A 88 5.52 -15.40 3.14
CA VAL A 88 4.12 -15.15 3.50
C VAL A 88 3.21 -16.26 2.98
N ALA A 89 3.40 -16.71 1.74
CA ALA A 89 2.61 -17.74 1.07
C ALA A 89 2.60 -19.08 1.81
N LYS A 90 3.66 -19.40 2.54
CA LYS A 90 3.80 -20.68 3.26
C LYS A 90 2.95 -20.76 4.52
N ASP A 91 2.54 -19.61 5.07
CA ASP A 91 1.88 -19.57 6.36
C ASP A 91 0.35 -19.40 6.24
N VAL A 92 -0.19 -19.15 5.04
CA VAL A 92 -1.62 -18.87 4.82
C VAL A 92 -2.26 -19.83 3.80
N PRO A 93 -3.59 -20.07 3.86
CA PRO A 93 -4.28 -20.97 2.94
C PRO A 93 -4.23 -20.53 1.47
N ALA A 94 -4.41 -19.22 1.23
CA ALA A 94 -4.41 -18.62 -0.09
C ALA A 94 -3.90 -17.19 -0.05
N TYR A 95 -3.36 -16.70 -1.17
CA TYR A 95 -2.89 -15.33 -1.32
C TYR A 95 -2.96 -14.85 -2.77
N GLU A 96 -3.00 -13.54 -2.97
CA GLU A 96 -2.97 -12.86 -4.26
C GLU A 96 -1.92 -11.76 -4.23
N ILE A 97 -0.94 -11.83 -5.13
CA ILE A 97 0.02 -10.74 -5.35
C ILE A 97 -0.71 -9.58 -6.05
N TYR A 98 -0.81 -8.44 -5.36
CA TYR A 98 -1.49 -7.27 -5.87
C TYR A 98 -0.52 -6.33 -6.62
N SER A 99 0.68 -6.14 -6.09
CA SER A 99 1.78 -5.34 -6.65
C SER A 99 3.14 -5.92 -6.25
N ILE A 100 4.24 -5.24 -6.59
CA ILE A 100 5.59 -5.65 -6.18
C ILE A 100 5.81 -5.58 -4.66
N ASP A 101 5.03 -4.79 -3.94
CA ASP A 101 5.16 -4.54 -2.51
C ASP A 101 3.93 -4.91 -1.70
N GLU A 102 2.84 -5.34 -2.34
CA GLU A 102 1.58 -5.68 -1.67
C GLU A 102 0.99 -7.04 -2.10
N ALA A 103 0.45 -7.77 -1.12
CA ALA A 103 -0.32 -8.99 -1.36
C ALA A 103 -1.54 -9.08 -0.42
N PHE A 104 -2.66 -9.59 -0.93
CA PHE A 104 -3.82 -9.95 -0.12
C PHE A 104 -3.71 -11.41 0.31
N LEU A 105 -4.03 -11.70 1.57
CA LEU A 105 -3.95 -13.03 2.16
C LEU A 105 -5.30 -13.48 2.69
N ASP A 106 -5.58 -14.77 2.57
CA ASP A 106 -6.70 -15.39 3.25
C ASP A 106 -6.34 -15.64 4.72
N PHE A 107 -7.09 -15.02 5.63
CA PHE A 107 -6.98 -15.21 7.07
C PHE A 107 -8.17 -16.01 7.62
N SER A 108 -8.92 -16.70 6.76
CA SER A 108 -9.99 -17.60 7.17
C SER A 108 -9.44 -18.78 7.97
N GLY A 109 -10.11 -19.14 9.06
CA GLY A 109 -9.67 -20.20 9.97
C GLY A 109 -8.59 -19.80 10.99
N ILE A 110 -7.99 -18.60 10.87
CA ILE A 110 -7.02 -18.10 11.86
C ILE A 110 -7.78 -17.58 13.09
N LYS A 111 -7.61 -18.24 14.24
CA LYS A 111 -8.32 -17.92 15.50
C LYS A 111 -7.94 -16.54 16.07
N ASP A 112 -6.66 -16.20 16.04
CA ASP A 112 -6.12 -14.93 16.55
C ASP A 112 -5.37 -14.19 15.42
N PRO A 113 -6.11 -13.47 14.55
CA PRO A 113 -5.52 -12.83 13.39
C PRO A 113 -4.53 -11.72 13.75
N TYR A 114 -4.70 -11.05 14.90
CA TYR A 114 -3.81 -9.97 15.31
C TYR A 114 -2.43 -10.49 15.70
N ASN A 115 -2.37 -11.44 16.65
CA ASN A 115 -1.09 -11.99 17.10
C ASN A 115 -0.40 -12.80 16.00
N TYR A 116 -1.17 -13.50 15.17
CA TYR A 116 -0.62 -14.17 14.00
C TYR A 116 0.05 -13.18 13.04
N ALA A 117 -0.57 -12.03 12.77
CA ALA A 117 0.01 -10.99 11.93
C ALA A 117 1.27 -10.35 12.54
N LEU A 118 1.31 -10.14 13.87
CA LEU A 118 2.53 -9.69 14.55
C LEU A 118 3.69 -10.68 14.33
N HIS A 119 3.43 -11.97 14.50
CA HIS A 119 4.41 -13.01 14.25
C HIS A 119 4.89 -13.04 12.80
N LEU A 120 3.95 -12.97 11.83
CA LEU A 120 4.28 -12.95 10.41
C LEU A 120 5.14 -11.72 10.03
N ARG A 121 4.79 -10.54 10.56
CA ARG A 121 5.55 -9.29 10.40
C ARG A 121 7.00 -9.46 10.88
N ASP A 122 7.18 -10.02 12.07
CA ASP A 122 8.50 -10.23 12.67
C ASP A 122 9.30 -11.31 11.94
N LYS A 123 8.65 -12.38 11.48
CA LYS A 123 9.25 -13.42 10.65
C LYS A 123 9.80 -12.83 9.35
N VAL A 124 8.99 -12.06 8.61
CA VAL A 124 9.41 -11.40 7.36
C VAL A 124 10.59 -10.46 7.60
N LYS A 125 10.52 -9.63 8.65
CA LYS A 125 11.61 -8.71 8.99
C LYS A 125 12.90 -9.44 9.31
N ARG A 126 12.84 -10.53 10.09
CA ARG A 126 14.00 -11.33 10.48
C ARG A 126 14.64 -12.03 9.27
N TRP A 127 13.83 -12.55 8.36
CA TRP A 127 14.32 -13.39 7.26
C TRP A 127 14.76 -12.60 6.03
N THR A 128 14.19 -11.40 5.82
CA THR A 128 14.47 -10.59 4.61
C THR A 128 15.09 -9.24 4.91
N GLY A 129 14.99 -8.76 6.15
CA GLY A 129 15.33 -7.38 6.50
C GLY A 129 14.26 -6.35 6.08
N ILE A 130 13.20 -6.74 5.36
CA ILE A 130 12.13 -5.83 4.93
C ILE A 130 11.12 -5.60 6.05
N PRO A 131 10.87 -4.34 6.46
CA PRO A 131 9.75 -4.01 7.32
C PRO A 131 8.45 -4.08 6.52
N ILE A 132 7.44 -4.78 7.06
CA ILE A 132 6.10 -4.83 6.49
C ILE A 132 5.07 -4.26 7.47
N SER A 133 3.94 -3.81 6.94
CA SER A 133 2.73 -3.53 7.72
C SER A 133 1.60 -4.47 7.28
N ILE A 134 0.71 -4.84 8.22
CA ILE A 134 -0.39 -5.77 7.94
C ILE A 134 -1.73 -5.18 8.37
N GLY A 135 -2.63 -4.98 7.41
CA GLY A 135 -4.01 -4.55 7.64
C GLY A 135 -4.98 -5.70 7.51
N ILE A 136 -5.87 -5.91 8.48
CA ILE A 136 -6.78 -7.07 8.50
C ILE A 136 -8.22 -6.57 8.63
N SER A 137 -9.12 -7.05 7.78
CA SER A 137 -10.55 -6.77 7.91
C SER A 137 -11.43 -7.80 7.19
N TYR A 138 -12.72 -7.50 7.05
CA TYR A 138 -13.71 -8.36 6.42
C TYR A 138 -13.54 -8.47 4.91
N THR A 139 -13.07 -7.39 4.27
CA THR A 139 -12.99 -7.29 2.81
C THR A 139 -11.65 -6.69 2.37
N LYS A 140 -11.31 -6.77 1.07
CA LYS A 140 -10.06 -6.20 0.53
C LYS A 140 -9.98 -4.68 0.68
N THR A 141 -11.08 -3.99 0.46
CA THR A 141 -11.12 -2.52 0.60
C THR A 141 -10.89 -2.12 2.06
N LEU A 142 -11.53 -2.80 3.01
CA LEU A 142 -11.31 -2.51 4.43
C LEU A 142 -9.93 -2.98 4.92
N SER A 143 -9.34 -4.03 4.35
CA SER A 143 -7.96 -4.42 4.69
C SER A 143 -6.92 -3.41 4.18
N LYS A 144 -7.17 -2.76 3.03
CA LYS A 144 -6.42 -1.58 2.57
C LYS A 144 -6.54 -0.41 3.53
N VAL A 145 -7.74 -0.10 4.00
CA VAL A 145 -7.96 0.92 5.05
C VAL A 145 -7.20 0.56 6.32
N ALA A 146 -7.30 -0.69 6.78
CA ALA A 146 -6.56 -1.18 7.93
C ALA A 146 -5.05 -1.04 7.73
N GLY A 147 -4.53 -1.35 6.54
CA GLY A 147 -3.12 -1.24 6.18
C GLY A 147 -2.61 0.21 6.23
N HIS A 148 -3.41 1.17 5.79
CA HIS A 148 -3.10 2.60 5.92
C HIS A 148 -2.92 3.01 7.40
N ILE A 149 -3.74 2.47 8.30
CA ILE A 149 -3.63 2.71 9.74
C ILE A 149 -2.45 1.94 10.34
N ALA A 150 -2.22 0.70 9.90
CA ALA A 150 -1.11 -0.15 10.34
C ALA A 150 0.26 0.52 10.11
N LYS A 151 0.45 1.19 8.96
CA LYS A 151 1.69 1.94 8.66
C LYS A 151 2.00 3.07 9.66
N LYS A 152 1.00 3.54 10.41
CA LYS A 152 1.10 4.62 11.39
C LYS A 152 1.10 4.10 12.83
N SER A 153 0.80 2.81 13.05
CA SER A 153 0.81 2.22 14.39
C SER A 153 2.22 1.80 14.79
N SER A 154 2.48 1.77 16.11
CA SER A 154 3.74 1.25 16.67
C SER A 154 4.01 -0.20 16.27
N ASP A 155 2.93 -0.96 16.17
CA ASP A 155 2.97 -2.40 15.96
C ASP A 155 2.96 -2.75 14.47
N GLY A 156 2.82 -1.80 13.54
CA GLY A 156 2.75 -2.12 12.11
C GLY A 156 1.59 -3.06 11.73
N VAL A 157 0.63 -3.29 12.62
CA VAL A 157 -0.54 -4.17 12.41
C VAL A 157 -1.80 -3.43 12.81
N CYS A 158 -2.88 -3.63 12.06
CA CYS A 158 -4.21 -3.10 12.39
C CYS A 158 -5.28 -4.13 12.06
N LEU A 159 -6.12 -4.44 13.04
CA LEU A 159 -7.29 -5.32 12.89
C LEU A 159 -8.58 -4.51 12.99
N LEU A 160 -9.36 -4.53 11.90
CA LEU A 160 -10.69 -3.92 11.80
C LEU A 160 -11.75 -5.02 11.71
N ASN A 161 -12.21 -5.48 12.87
CA ASN A 161 -13.17 -6.57 13.06
C ASN A 161 -14.39 -6.16 13.90
N ASN A 162 -14.65 -4.86 14.03
CA ASN A 162 -15.78 -4.33 14.77
C ASN A 162 -16.31 -3.07 14.08
N GLU A 163 -17.62 -3.00 13.93
CA GLU A 163 -18.33 -1.95 13.21
C GLU A 163 -18.06 -0.55 13.80
N GLY A 164 -18.03 -0.41 15.13
CA GLY A 164 -17.75 0.89 15.77
C GLY A 164 -16.33 1.39 15.52
N ARG A 165 -15.34 0.47 15.48
CA ARG A 165 -13.96 0.82 15.14
C ARG A 165 -13.83 1.20 13.66
N ILE A 166 -14.52 0.47 12.78
CA ILE A 166 -14.56 0.77 11.34
C ILE A 166 -15.16 2.15 11.12
N ASP A 167 -16.34 2.43 11.68
CA ASP A 167 -17.03 3.71 11.55
C ASP A 167 -16.17 4.90 12.02
N LYS A 168 -15.50 4.76 13.17
CA LYS A 168 -14.58 5.78 13.69
C LYS A 168 -13.45 6.08 12.71
N ILE A 169 -12.83 5.07 12.13
CA ILE A 169 -11.72 5.24 11.19
C ILE A 169 -12.23 5.89 9.90
N LEU A 170 -13.32 5.37 9.33
CA LEU A 170 -13.89 5.88 8.08
C LEU A 170 -14.37 7.34 8.20
N SER A 171 -14.80 7.77 9.39
CA SER A 171 -15.17 9.17 9.69
C SER A 171 -13.99 10.13 9.54
N SER A 172 -12.76 9.66 9.73
CA SER A 172 -11.54 10.47 9.67
C SER A 172 -10.71 10.26 8.41
N LEU A 173 -11.06 9.25 7.60
CA LEU A 173 -10.32 8.89 6.39
C LEU A 173 -10.81 9.75 5.23
N PRO A 174 -9.98 10.61 4.62
CA PRO A 174 -10.37 11.37 3.44
C PRO A 174 -10.79 10.46 2.28
N VAL A 175 -11.77 10.91 1.50
CA VAL A 175 -12.33 10.10 0.41
C VAL A 175 -11.29 9.75 -0.67
N ASP A 176 -10.30 10.61 -0.87
CA ASP A 176 -9.18 10.42 -1.80
C ASP A 176 -8.12 9.42 -1.33
N GLU A 177 -8.16 8.98 -0.07
CA GLU A 177 -7.29 7.93 0.45
C GLU A 177 -7.90 6.52 0.27
N ILE A 178 -9.14 6.42 -0.23
CA ILE A 178 -9.83 5.14 -0.43
C ILE A 178 -9.30 4.46 -1.70
N TRP A 179 -8.96 3.18 -1.57
CA TRP A 179 -8.58 2.34 -2.70
C TRP A 179 -9.69 2.31 -3.77
N GLY A 180 -9.36 2.73 -4.99
CA GLY A 180 -10.31 2.88 -6.10
C GLY A 180 -10.85 4.31 -6.31
N VAL A 181 -10.58 5.25 -5.41
CA VAL A 181 -10.95 6.67 -5.56
C VAL A 181 -9.75 7.47 -6.06
N GLY A 182 -9.58 7.54 -7.38
CA GLY A 182 -8.56 8.40 -8.00
C GLY A 182 -8.90 9.89 -7.96
N MET A 183 -7.94 10.74 -8.32
CA MET A 183 -8.05 12.22 -8.30
C MET A 183 -9.35 12.76 -8.95
N ARG A 184 -9.75 12.20 -10.09
CA ARG A 184 -10.99 12.61 -10.78
C ARG A 184 -12.24 12.30 -9.96
N TYR A 185 -12.32 11.12 -9.36
CA TYR A 185 -13.43 10.77 -8.48
C TYR A 185 -13.41 11.59 -7.21
N ALA A 186 -12.25 11.78 -6.58
CA ALA A 186 -12.12 12.63 -5.41
C ALA A 186 -12.64 14.06 -5.65
N MET A 187 -12.22 14.70 -6.74
CA MET A 187 -12.73 16.03 -7.11
C MET A 187 -14.24 16.02 -7.35
N LYS A 188 -14.77 14.97 -7.98
CA LYS A 188 -16.21 14.84 -8.23
C LYS A 188 -16.99 14.66 -6.94
N LEU A 189 -16.56 13.77 -6.04
CA LEU A 189 -17.21 13.48 -4.76
C LEU A 189 -17.20 14.69 -3.84
N LYS A 190 -16.07 15.41 -3.74
CA LYS A 190 -15.95 16.64 -2.95
C LYS A 190 -16.88 17.78 -3.42
N LYS A 191 -17.35 17.76 -4.67
CA LYS A 191 -18.38 18.70 -5.18
C LYS A 191 -19.80 18.38 -4.68
N TYR A 192 -20.01 17.19 -4.13
CA TYR A 192 -21.27 16.76 -3.52
C TYR A 192 -21.12 16.62 -1.99
N ASP A 193 -20.19 17.38 -1.39
CA ASP A 193 -19.91 17.38 0.05
C ASP A 193 -19.52 16.02 0.65
N ILE A 194 -19.03 15.10 -0.19
CA ILE A 194 -18.50 13.80 0.23
C ILE A 194 -16.99 13.96 0.43
N HIS A 195 -16.57 14.13 1.68
CA HIS A 195 -15.19 14.42 2.04
C HIS A 195 -14.48 13.22 2.66
N THR A 196 -15.22 12.32 3.31
CA THR A 196 -14.68 11.18 4.06
C THR A 196 -15.16 9.85 3.49
N ALA A 197 -14.49 8.77 3.89
CA ALA A 197 -14.91 7.42 3.56
C ALA A 197 -16.26 7.05 4.18
N LYS A 198 -16.60 7.61 5.33
CA LYS A 198 -17.93 7.45 5.93
C LYS A 198 -19.01 8.13 5.11
N ASP A 199 -18.77 9.34 4.62
CA ASP A 199 -19.73 10.05 3.76
C ASP A 199 -20.04 9.21 2.50
N LEU A 200 -18.99 8.70 1.85
CA LEU A 200 -19.14 7.86 0.66
C LEU A 200 -19.85 6.53 0.97
N ARG A 201 -19.52 5.91 2.12
CA ARG A 201 -20.18 4.68 2.60
C ARG A 201 -21.68 4.88 2.83
N GLY A 202 -22.09 6.07 3.30
CA GLY A 202 -23.48 6.43 3.57
C GLY A 202 -24.30 6.78 2.31
N CYS A 203 -23.68 6.88 1.14
CA CYS A 203 -24.38 7.24 -0.09
C CYS A 203 -25.31 6.11 -0.60
N GLU A 204 -26.40 6.53 -1.24
CA GLU A 204 -27.32 5.64 -1.95
C GLU A 204 -26.62 4.89 -3.09
N GLU A 205 -26.84 3.58 -3.17
CA GLU A 205 -26.12 2.71 -4.10
C GLU A 205 -26.38 3.04 -5.58
N SER A 206 -27.61 3.44 -5.91
CA SER A 206 -28.00 3.88 -7.25
C SER A 206 -27.22 5.13 -7.67
N TRP A 207 -27.04 6.07 -6.74
CA TRP A 207 -26.26 7.27 -6.94
C TRP A 207 -24.77 6.95 -7.11
N VAL A 208 -24.20 6.10 -6.24
CA VAL A 208 -22.81 5.67 -6.34
C VAL A 208 -22.55 5.00 -7.69
N ARG A 209 -23.43 4.10 -8.14
CA ARG A 209 -23.30 3.45 -9.45
C ARG A 209 -23.32 4.45 -10.60
N LYS A 210 -24.20 5.46 -10.56
CA LYS A 210 -24.24 6.52 -11.57
C LYS A 210 -22.97 7.36 -11.56
N MET A 211 -22.39 7.62 -10.39
CA MET A 211 -21.24 8.50 -10.25
C MET A 211 -19.88 7.84 -10.48
N MET A 212 -19.74 6.58 -10.07
CA MET A 212 -18.47 5.84 -10.00
C MET A 212 -18.51 4.47 -10.68
N ASN A 213 -19.57 4.17 -11.44
CA ASN A 213 -19.81 2.88 -12.11
C ASN A 213 -19.95 1.68 -11.15
N VAL A 214 -20.05 0.47 -11.73
CA VAL A 214 -20.25 -0.78 -10.96
C VAL A 214 -19.07 -1.12 -10.05
N VAL A 215 -17.83 -0.78 -10.43
CA VAL A 215 -16.64 -1.03 -9.62
C VAL A 215 -16.64 -0.11 -8.40
N GLY A 216 -17.00 1.17 -8.57
CA GLY A 216 -17.19 2.09 -7.44
C GLY A 216 -18.26 1.62 -6.47
N LEU A 217 -19.39 1.11 -6.99
CA LEU A 217 -20.44 0.52 -6.15
C LEU A 217 -19.92 -0.69 -5.35
N ARG A 218 -19.18 -1.61 -5.99
CA ARG A 218 -18.58 -2.77 -5.31
C ARG A 218 -17.66 -2.33 -4.17
N MET A 219 -16.83 -1.31 -4.41
CA MET A 219 -15.96 -0.74 -3.38
C MET A 219 -16.76 -0.14 -2.22
N VAL A 220 -17.84 0.61 -2.48
CA VAL A 220 -18.69 1.14 -1.41
C VAL A 220 -19.35 0.02 -0.60
N ARG A 221 -19.79 -1.07 -1.25
CA ARG A 221 -20.32 -2.24 -0.55
C ARG A 221 -19.27 -2.95 0.29
N GLU A 222 -18.03 -2.99 -0.16
CA GLU A 222 -16.91 -3.47 0.64
C GLU A 222 -16.68 -2.62 1.89
N LEU A 223 -16.79 -1.28 1.81
CA LEU A 223 -16.78 -0.40 2.98
C LEU A 223 -17.95 -0.69 3.96
N LYS A 224 -19.06 -1.23 3.45
CA LYS A 224 -20.20 -1.73 4.24
C LYS A 224 -19.99 -3.17 4.76
N CYS A 225 -18.78 -3.70 4.71
CA CYS A 225 -18.44 -5.07 5.12
C CYS A 225 -19.06 -6.16 4.23
N ILE A 226 -19.50 -5.84 3.01
CA ILE A 226 -20.09 -6.81 2.07
C ILE A 226 -19.04 -7.20 1.01
N PRO A 227 -18.48 -8.42 1.06
CA PRO A 227 -17.43 -8.84 0.13
C PRO A 227 -17.88 -8.81 -1.33
N HIS A 228 -17.07 -8.20 -2.20
CA HIS A 228 -17.26 -8.15 -3.65
C HIS A 228 -15.96 -8.38 -4.43
N PHE A 229 -14.80 -8.20 -3.80
CA PHE A 229 -13.51 -8.50 -4.41
C PHE A 229 -12.92 -9.76 -3.75
N ASN A 230 -13.17 -10.91 -4.36
CA ASN A 230 -12.61 -12.19 -3.93
C ASN A 230 -11.10 -12.23 -4.19
N LEU A 231 -10.37 -13.08 -3.46
CA LEU A 231 -8.99 -13.42 -3.81
C LEU A 231 -9.00 -14.07 -5.18
N GLU A 232 -8.20 -13.52 -6.09
CA GLU A 232 -7.93 -14.13 -7.39
C GLU A 232 -6.87 -15.21 -7.15
N GLU A 233 -7.29 -16.46 -7.13
CA GLU A 233 -6.36 -17.58 -7.31
C GLU A 233 -5.86 -17.51 -8.75
N ASP A 234 -4.58 -17.16 -8.91
CA ASP A 234 -3.83 -17.11 -10.16
C ASP A 234 -3.97 -15.82 -11.01
N ARG A 235 -3.11 -14.83 -10.72
CA ARG A 235 -2.70 -13.84 -11.73
C ARG A 235 -1.56 -14.40 -12.56
N SER A 236 -1.89 -15.26 -13.52
CA SER A 236 -1.03 -15.38 -14.70
C SER A 236 -0.81 -13.96 -15.26
N MET A 237 0.45 -13.55 -15.35
CA MET A 237 0.91 -12.20 -15.68
C MET A 237 0.05 -11.54 -16.77
N LYS A 238 -0.76 -10.54 -16.41
CA LYS A 238 -1.27 -9.60 -17.42
C LYS A 238 -0.06 -8.83 -17.95
N LYS A 239 0.17 -8.95 -19.27
CA LYS A 239 1.30 -8.39 -20.02
C LYS A 239 1.71 -7.01 -19.50
N VAL A 240 2.96 -6.89 -19.06
CA VAL A 240 3.60 -5.59 -18.86
C VAL A 240 3.68 -4.93 -20.25
N TYR A 241 2.90 -3.86 -20.46
CA TYR A 241 3.06 -3.01 -21.62
C TYR A 241 4.35 -2.22 -21.44
N VAL A 242 5.36 -2.52 -22.25
CA VAL A 242 6.55 -1.68 -22.39
C VAL A 242 6.29 -0.76 -23.57
N PRO A 243 6.10 0.56 -23.36
CA PRO A 243 6.02 1.51 -24.46
C PRO A 243 7.34 1.48 -25.24
N GLN A 244 7.29 1.02 -26.50
CA GLN A 244 8.39 1.20 -27.45
C GLN A 244 8.29 2.61 -28.03
N ASP A 245 8.65 3.62 -27.26
CA ASP A 245 8.95 4.95 -27.80
C ASP A 245 10.34 5.33 -27.34
N LEU A 246 11.33 5.04 -28.20
CA LEU A 246 12.64 5.69 -28.33
C LEU A 246 13.39 4.99 -29.48
N SER A 247 12.93 5.24 -30.70
CA SER A 247 13.83 5.21 -31.86
C SER A 247 14.59 6.54 -31.88
N LEU A 248 15.90 6.48 -31.60
CA LEU A 248 16.87 7.44 -32.13
C LEU A 248 17.07 7.17 -33.61
#